data_AF-A0A0E3H969-F1
#
_entry.id   AF-A0A0E3H969-F1
#
_cell.length_a   1.000
_cell.length_b   1.000
_cell.length_c   1.000
_cell.angle_alpha   90.00
_cell.angle_beta   90.00
_cell.angle_gamma   90.00
#
_symmetry.space_group_name_H-M   'P 1'
#
loop_
_entity.id
_entity.type
_entity.pdbx_description
1 polymer ?
#
loop_
_entity_poly.entity_id
_entity_poly.type
_entity_poly.pdbx_seq_one_letter_code
_entity_poly.pdbx_strand_id
1 'polypeptide(L)'
;MTDSGIIIVGIGACALARSPMKIKTSVGSCVGVTIYDKQERRGGLLHAMLPSINQARIKDNPLRYTDSGIEYLVTEIVKKGSSRKKLEAKLVGGAHMFENGNMNIGERNIECARNTLEKLEIPIVAEDTGKNYGRSVTLDTSTGDLLVRTILRGDWII
;
A
#
# COMPACT_ATOMS: atom_id res chain seq x y z
N MET A 1 0.56 17.53 -23.82
CA MET A 1 -0.20 16.36 -24.30
C MET A 1 0.51 15.15 -23.72
N THR A 2 0.43 14.98 -22.40
CA THR A 2 -0.41 13.96 -21.71
C THR A 2 -0.02 12.53 -22.07
N ASP A 3 1.18 12.12 -21.64
CA ASP A 3 1.35 10.72 -21.28
C ASP A 3 0.78 10.54 -19.88
N SER A 4 -0.35 9.84 -19.81
CA SER A 4 -0.92 9.28 -18.59
C SER A 4 0.05 8.22 -18.04
N GLY A 5 1.10 8.68 -17.35
CA GLY A 5 2.19 7.82 -16.92
C GLY A 5 1.77 6.83 -15.84
N ILE A 6 2.28 5.61 -15.94
CA ILE A 6 2.22 4.60 -14.88
C ILE A 6 3.53 4.66 -14.11
N ILE A 7 3.45 4.92 -12.80
CA ILE A 7 4.60 4.86 -11.90
C ILE A 7 4.66 3.44 -11.32
N ILE A 8 5.79 2.76 -11.50
CA ILE A 8 6.01 1.42 -10.93
C ILE A 8 6.74 1.56 -9.60
N VAL A 9 6.19 0.96 -8.55
CA VAL A 9 6.76 0.93 -7.20
C VAL A 9 7.35 -0.46 -6.93
N GLY A 10 8.65 -0.49 -6.67
CA GLY A 10 9.37 -1.70 -6.27
C GLY A 10 9.28 -1.96 -4.76
N ILE A 11 9.84 -3.09 -4.32
CA ILE A 11 9.88 -3.48 -2.91
C ILE A 11 10.68 -2.45 -2.09
N GLY A 12 10.15 -2.03 -0.94
CA GLY A 12 10.82 -1.07 -0.07
C GLY A 12 10.84 0.35 -0.64
N ALA A 13 9.84 0.68 -1.45
CA ALA A 13 9.65 2.01 -2.02
C ALA A 13 8.18 2.43 -1.92
N CYS A 14 7.94 3.72 -2.09
CA CYS A 14 6.62 4.28 -2.30
C CYS A 14 6.65 5.30 -3.44
N ALA A 15 5.49 5.58 -4.02
CA ALA A 15 5.30 6.72 -4.89
C ALA A 15 4.07 7.52 -4.48
N LEU A 16 4.08 8.80 -4.83
CA LEU A 16 3.00 9.75 -4.64
C LEU A 16 2.69 10.41 -5.97
N ALA A 17 1.42 10.54 -6.31
CA ALA A 17 1.00 11.26 -7.51
C ALA A 17 -0.34 11.98 -7.30
N ARG A 18 -0.64 12.89 -8.22
CA ARG A 18 -1.95 13.55 -8.36
C ARG A 18 -2.57 13.15 -9.69
N SER A 19 -3.90 13.14 -9.77
CA SER A 19 -4.63 12.89 -11.01
C SER A 19 -4.05 13.67 -12.19
N PRO A 20 -3.93 13.06 -13.39
CA PRO A 20 -4.45 11.75 -13.79
C PRO A 20 -3.40 10.62 -13.86
N MET A 21 -2.66 10.38 -12.79
CA MET A 21 -1.59 9.38 -12.75
C MET A 21 -2.05 8.01 -12.25
N LYS A 22 -1.32 6.95 -12.65
CA LYS A 22 -1.50 5.60 -12.12
C LYS A 22 -0.26 5.15 -11.36
N ILE A 23 -0.44 4.48 -10.23
CA ILE A 23 0.66 3.93 -9.43
C ILE A 23 0.48 2.43 -9.29
N LYS A 24 1.47 1.63 -9.70
CA LYS A 24 1.38 0.19 -9.81
C LYS A 24 2.43 -0.52 -8.98
N THR A 25 2.06 -1.64 -8.36
CA THR A 25 3.02 -2.60 -7.81
C THR A 25 2.52 -4.04 -7.96
N SER A 26 3.36 -5.00 -7.60
CA SER A 26 2.99 -6.42 -7.48
C SER A 26 3.35 -6.92 -6.09
N VAL A 27 2.44 -7.64 -5.44
CA VAL A 27 2.59 -8.11 -4.07
C VAL A 27 2.32 -9.61 -3.97
N GLY A 28 3.14 -10.28 -3.16
CA GLY A 28 2.94 -11.66 -2.69
C GLY A 28 2.69 -11.64 -1.17
N SER A 29 3.66 -12.09 -0.39
CA SER A 29 3.68 -11.97 1.08
C SER A 29 3.93 -10.54 1.59
N CYS A 30 4.47 -9.66 0.75
CA CYS A 30 4.55 -8.22 1.01
C CYS A 30 3.16 -7.58 1.03
N VAL A 31 3.03 -6.39 1.64
CA VAL A 31 1.79 -5.62 1.65
C VAL A 31 1.92 -4.34 0.83
N GLY A 32 0.94 -4.10 -0.02
CA GLY A 32 0.71 -2.84 -0.70
C GLY A 32 -0.27 -2.01 0.11
N VAL A 33 0.10 -0.76 0.42
CA VAL A 33 -0.76 0.17 1.15
C VAL A 33 -0.97 1.41 0.31
N THR A 34 -2.22 1.71 -0.01
CA THR A 34 -2.55 2.98 -0.67
C THR A 34 -3.13 3.96 0.33
N ILE A 35 -2.75 5.23 0.21
CA ILE A 35 -3.33 6.35 0.95
C ILE A 35 -3.85 7.35 -0.07
N TYR A 36 -5.10 7.77 0.03
CA TYR A 36 -5.74 8.60 -0.98
C TYR A 36 -6.59 9.71 -0.36
N ASP A 37 -6.49 10.91 -0.94
CA ASP A 37 -7.34 12.06 -0.68
C ASP A 37 -8.24 12.27 -1.91
N LYS A 38 -9.54 11.99 -1.73
CA LYS A 38 -10.54 12.10 -2.81
C LYS A 38 -10.74 13.54 -3.29
N GLN A 39 -10.64 14.52 -2.40
CA GLN A 39 -10.86 15.91 -2.76
C GLN A 39 -9.68 16.47 -3.55
N GLU A 40 -8.46 16.18 -3.10
CA GLU A 40 -7.25 16.63 -3.80
C GLU A 40 -6.90 15.78 -5.03
N ARG A 41 -7.57 14.62 -5.19
CA ARG A 41 -7.28 13.58 -6.18
C ARG A 41 -5.79 13.23 -6.18
N ARG A 42 -5.28 13.02 -4.98
CA ARG A 42 -3.88 12.75 -4.69
C ARG A 42 -3.80 11.49 -3.87
N GLY A 43 -2.89 10.60 -4.24
CA GLY A 43 -2.64 9.42 -3.44
C GLY A 43 -1.28 8.85 -3.70
N GLY A 44 -0.91 7.93 -2.82
CA GLY A 44 0.33 7.20 -2.93
C GLY A 44 0.13 5.72 -2.71
N LEU A 45 1.14 4.97 -3.10
CA LEU A 45 1.22 3.53 -2.92
C LEU A 45 2.58 3.20 -2.33
N LEU A 46 2.57 2.49 -1.20
CA LEU A 46 3.72 1.90 -0.54
C LEU A 46 3.78 0.40 -0.84
N HIS A 47 4.98 -0.12 -1.08
CA HIS A 47 5.25 -1.56 -1.08
C HIS A 47 6.19 -1.90 0.08
N ALA A 48 5.61 -2.36 1.19
CA ALA A 48 6.35 -2.78 2.38
C ALA A 48 6.51 -4.30 2.43
N MET A 49 7.67 -4.77 2.91
CA MET A 49 8.00 -6.19 3.00
C MET A 49 8.04 -6.72 4.44
N LEU A 50 8.28 -5.83 5.41
CA LEU A 50 8.47 -6.18 6.83
C LEU A 50 7.45 -5.42 7.69
N PRO A 51 7.10 -5.93 8.88
CA PRO A 51 6.02 -5.35 9.67
C PRO A 51 6.47 -4.05 10.32
N SER A 52 7.45 -4.09 11.22
CA SER A 52 7.84 -2.94 12.03
C SER A 52 9.34 -2.68 12.03
N ILE A 53 9.74 -1.43 11.80
CA ILE A 53 11.13 -0.98 11.89
C ILE A 53 11.68 -1.07 13.32
N ASN A 54 10.82 -0.98 14.33
CA ASN A 54 11.23 -1.06 15.73
C ASN A 54 11.66 -2.46 16.14
N GLN A 55 11.15 -3.48 15.45
CA GLN A 55 11.53 -4.88 15.65
C GLN A 55 12.75 -5.28 14.79
N ALA A 56 13.26 -4.37 13.95
CA ALA A 56 14.33 -4.67 13.03
C ALA A 56 15.70 -4.61 13.71
N ARG A 57 16.54 -5.61 13.44
CA ARG A 57 17.95 -5.60 13.86
C ARG A 57 18.76 -4.51 13.15
N ILE A 58 18.39 -4.19 11.90
CA ILE A 58 19.05 -3.16 11.08
C ILE A 58 17.96 -2.21 10.58
N LYS A 59 18.04 -0.95 10.99
CA LYS A 59 17.10 0.12 10.62
C LYS A 59 17.70 0.92 9.47
N ASP A 60 17.61 0.39 8.24
CA ASP A 60 18.20 1.01 7.06
C ASP A 60 17.21 1.92 6.31
N ASN A 61 16.24 1.32 5.60
CA ASN A 61 15.27 2.01 4.77
C ASN A 61 13.88 1.90 5.41
N PRO A 62 13.28 3.02 5.87
CA PRO A 62 11.96 3.00 6.49
C PRO A 62 10.86 2.46 5.57
N LEU A 63 11.00 2.65 4.24
CA LEU A 63 10.00 2.19 3.28
C LEU A 63 9.92 0.66 3.14
N ARG A 64 10.89 -0.09 3.69
CA ARG A 64 10.81 -1.55 3.78
C ARG A 64 9.81 -2.03 4.83
N TYR A 65 9.52 -1.19 5.83
CA TYR A 65 8.70 -1.54 6.98
C TYR A 65 7.31 -0.91 6.86
N THR A 66 6.30 -1.66 7.28
CA THR A 66 4.91 -1.27 7.11
C THR A 66 4.57 -0.06 7.96
N ASP A 67 5.00 -0.03 9.23
CA ASP A 67 4.77 1.11 10.11
C ASP A 67 5.39 2.42 9.58
N SER A 68 6.71 2.47 9.50
CA SER A 68 7.43 3.69 9.10
C SER A 68 7.18 4.07 7.65
N GLY A 69 6.91 3.11 6.76
CA GLY A 69 6.52 3.39 5.38
C GLY A 69 5.16 4.08 5.28
N ILE A 70 4.16 3.66 6.06
CA ILE A 70 2.84 4.31 6.10
C ILE A 70 2.98 5.72 6.67
N GLU A 71 3.67 5.87 7.80
CA GLU A 71 3.90 7.17 8.44
C GLU A 71 4.61 8.15 7.49
N TYR A 72 5.62 7.68 6.76
CA TYR A 72 6.30 8.45 5.73
C TYR A 72 5.34 8.87 4.61
N LEU A 73 4.59 7.93 4.05
CA LEU A 73 3.69 8.21 2.93
C LEU A 73 2.59 9.21 3.29
N VAL A 74 1.98 9.05 4.47
CA VAL A 74 0.98 9.99 5.00
C VAL A 74 1.59 11.38 5.19
N THR A 75 2.79 11.46 5.74
CA THR A 75 3.50 12.73 5.95
C THR A 75 3.75 13.44 4.62
N GLU A 76 4.21 12.73 3.59
CA GLU A 76 4.46 13.31 2.27
C GLU A 76 3.18 13.76 1.57
N ILE A 77 2.08 12.99 1.69
CA ILE A 77 0.76 13.39 1.17
C ILE A 77 0.29 14.69 1.83
N VAL A 78 0.37 14.78 3.16
CA VAL A 78 -0.04 15.96 3.92
C VAL A 78 0.82 17.18 3.58
N LYS A 79 2.15 17.02 3.45
CA LYS A 79 3.06 18.08 3.00
C LYS A 79 2.70 18.64 1.62
N LYS A 80 2.07 17.85 0.75
CA LYS A 80 1.59 18.31 -0.56
C LYS A 80 0.23 19.02 -0.51
N GLY A 81 -0.35 19.20 0.67
CA GLY A 81 -1.57 19.99 0.89
C GLY A 81 -2.83 19.17 1.16
N SER A 82 -2.72 17.85 1.30
CA SER A 82 -3.86 17.01 1.70
C SER A 82 -4.12 17.10 3.20
N SER A 83 -5.39 17.01 3.60
CA SER A 83 -5.76 16.97 5.02
C SER A 83 -5.74 15.54 5.52
N ARG A 84 -5.04 15.25 6.64
CA ARG A 84 -5.01 13.91 7.25
C ARG A 84 -6.41 13.34 7.47
N LYS A 85 -7.36 14.18 7.89
CA LYS A 85 -8.76 13.81 8.16
C LYS A 85 -9.56 13.37 6.93
N LYS A 86 -9.02 13.59 5.72
CA LYS A 86 -9.65 13.23 4.45
C LYS A 86 -8.94 12.07 3.75
N LEU A 87 -7.94 11.48 4.42
CA LEU A 87 -7.22 10.35 3.87
C LEU A 87 -7.99 9.07 4.11
N GLU A 88 -8.01 8.22 3.10
CA GLU A 88 -8.55 6.86 3.17
C GLU A 88 -7.46 5.89 2.74
N ALA A 89 -7.49 4.68 3.31
CA ALA A 89 -6.54 3.63 3.01
C ALA A 89 -7.18 2.41 2.34
N LYS A 90 -6.41 1.73 1.50
CA LYS A 90 -6.74 0.38 1.01
C LYS A 90 -5.52 -0.53 1.14
N LEU A 91 -5.76 -1.79 1.49
CA LEU A 91 -4.71 -2.79 1.71
C LEU A 91 -4.78 -3.91 0.69
N VAL A 92 -3.63 -4.39 0.21
CA VAL A 92 -3.56 -5.54 -0.70
C VAL A 92 -2.30 -6.37 -0.47
N GLY A 93 -2.38 -7.69 -0.68
CA GLY A 93 -1.23 -8.59 -0.56
C GLY A 93 -1.22 -9.35 0.76
N GLY A 94 -0.04 -9.57 1.36
CA GLY A 94 0.10 -10.37 2.56
C GLY A 94 -0.28 -11.85 2.35
N ALA A 95 -0.09 -12.37 1.14
CA ALA A 95 -0.40 -13.75 0.80
C ALA A 95 0.52 -14.75 1.51
N HIS A 96 -0.06 -15.87 1.95
CA HIS A 96 0.65 -17.02 2.45
C HIS A 96 1.06 -17.94 1.30
N MET A 97 2.29 -17.79 0.79
CA MET A 97 2.73 -18.54 -0.40
C MET A 97 3.37 -19.90 -0.08
N PHE A 98 3.71 -20.18 1.19
CA PHE A 98 4.38 -21.43 1.60
C PHE A 98 3.86 -21.91 2.96
N GLU A 99 3.58 -23.21 3.13
CA GLU A 99 2.97 -23.79 4.33
C GLU A 99 3.96 -24.08 5.49
N ASN A 100 5.28 -23.96 5.28
CA ASN A 100 6.27 -24.43 6.24
C ASN A 100 6.92 -23.31 7.07
N GLY A 101 6.46 -23.16 8.33
CA GLY A 101 7.27 -22.64 9.44
C GLY A 101 7.08 -21.16 9.83
N ASN A 102 6.78 -20.94 11.11
CA ASN A 102 6.65 -19.66 11.85
C ASN A 102 5.61 -18.66 11.31
N MET A 103 5.10 -17.80 12.21
CA MET A 103 4.09 -16.76 11.93
C MET A 103 4.27 -16.13 10.55
N ASN A 104 3.22 -16.19 9.75
CA ASN A 104 3.20 -15.72 8.37
C ASN A 104 3.57 -14.22 8.32
N ILE A 105 4.68 -13.89 7.65
CA ILE A 105 5.15 -12.51 7.49
C ILE A 105 4.07 -11.60 6.86
N GLY A 106 3.26 -12.15 5.96
CA GLY A 106 2.16 -11.43 5.33
C GLY A 106 1.08 -11.02 6.33
N GLU A 107 0.71 -11.93 7.25
CA GLU A 107 -0.24 -11.64 8.31
C GLU A 107 0.29 -10.54 9.24
N ARG A 108 1.56 -10.63 9.64
CA ARG A 108 2.22 -9.60 10.47
C ARG A 108 2.29 -8.24 9.77
N ASN A 109 2.51 -8.22 8.46
CA ASN A 109 2.50 -7.00 7.66
C ASN A 109 1.10 -6.38 7.64
N ILE A 110 0.05 -7.19 7.44
CA ILE A 110 -1.35 -6.73 7.44
C ILE A 110 -1.73 -6.17 8.82
N GLU A 111 -1.42 -6.90 9.89
CA GLU A 111 -1.70 -6.47 11.26
C GLU A 111 -0.98 -5.16 11.58
N CYS A 112 0.30 -5.03 11.20
CA CYS A 112 1.04 -3.80 11.39
C CYS A 112 0.43 -2.64 10.59
N ALA A 113 -0.03 -2.87 9.35
CA ALA A 113 -0.71 -1.84 8.57
C ALA A 113 -1.97 -1.34 9.26
N ARG A 114 -2.82 -2.25 9.75
CA ARG A 114 -4.06 -1.91 10.47
C ARG A 114 -3.76 -1.08 11.72
N ASN A 115 -2.84 -1.55 12.55
CA ASN A 115 -2.45 -0.86 13.79
C ASN A 115 -1.85 0.53 13.52
N THR A 116 -1.04 0.69 12.49
CA THR A 116 -0.47 1.99 12.13
C THR A 116 -1.52 2.95 11.59
N LEU A 117 -2.43 2.47 10.73
CA LEU A 117 -3.51 3.30 10.18
C LEU A 117 -4.52 3.73 11.24
N GLU A 118 -4.85 2.84 12.18
CA GLU A 118 -5.69 3.16 13.34
C GLU A 118 -5.08 4.27 14.18
N LYS A 119 -3.79 4.18 14.52
CA LYS A 119 -3.06 5.23 15.27
C LYS A 119 -3.01 6.57 14.53
N LEU A 120 -3.04 6.54 13.20
CA LEU A 120 -3.05 7.74 12.37
C LEU A 120 -4.47 8.27 12.10
N GLU A 121 -5.50 7.60 12.62
CA GLU A 121 -6.92 7.89 12.41
C GLU A 121 -7.31 7.88 10.92
N ILE A 122 -6.73 6.97 10.14
CA ILE A 122 -7.00 6.81 8.71
C ILE A 122 -7.84 5.55 8.49
N PRO A 123 -9.11 5.65 8.05
CA PRO A 123 -9.95 4.48 7.84
C PRO A 123 -9.46 3.63 6.67
N ILE A 124 -9.53 2.30 6.85
CA ILE A 124 -9.38 1.35 5.76
C ILE A 124 -10.75 1.18 5.11
N VAL A 125 -10.91 1.66 3.88
CA VAL A 125 -12.19 1.63 3.16
C VAL A 125 -12.37 0.35 2.33
N ALA A 126 -11.28 -0.33 2.00
CA ALA A 126 -11.31 -1.64 1.34
C ALA A 126 -10.01 -2.42 1.53
N GLU A 127 -10.06 -3.75 1.46
CA GLU A 127 -8.88 -4.61 1.52
C GLU A 127 -9.02 -5.88 0.66
N ASP A 128 -7.93 -6.30 0.03
CA ASP A 128 -7.77 -7.63 -0.58
C ASP A 128 -6.46 -8.27 -0.11
N THR A 129 -6.48 -8.76 1.12
CA THR A 129 -5.30 -9.25 1.83
C THR A 129 -5.32 -10.78 2.02
N GLY A 130 -4.22 -11.36 2.49
CA GLY A 130 -4.09 -12.80 2.74
C GLY A 130 -4.13 -13.63 1.46
N LYS A 131 -4.81 -14.79 1.54
CA LYS A 131 -4.91 -15.82 0.48
C LYS A 131 -3.54 -16.46 0.20
N ASN A 132 -3.43 -17.19 -0.90
CA ASN A 132 -2.26 -18.00 -1.25
C ASN A 132 -1.69 -17.70 -2.65
N TYR A 133 -1.90 -16.49 -3.16
CA TYR A 133 -1.46 -16.08 -4.49
C TYR A 133 -1.06 -14.61 -4.56
N GLY A 134 -0.17 -14.28 -5.51
CA GLY A 134 0.26 -12.92 -5.78
C GLY A 134 -0.76 -12.09 -6.57
N ARG A 135 -0.67 -10.78 -6.44
CA ARG A 135 -1.56 -9.79 -7.07
C ARG A 135 -0.73 -8.66 -7.68
N SER A 136 -1.15 -8.15 -8.82
CA SER A 136 -0.72 -6.82 -9.27
C SER A 136 -1.81 -5.82 -8.93
N VAL A 137 -1.43 -4.65 -8.42
CA VAL A 137 -2.38 -3.59 -8.09
C VAL A 137 -2.04 -2.29 -8.78
N THR A 138 -3.06 -1.54 -9.17
CA THR A 138 -2.90 -0.21 -9.77
C THR A 138 -3.88 0.76 -9.12
N LEU A 139 -3.35 1.76 -8.43
CA LEU A 139 -4.12 2.91 -7.94
C LEU A 139 -4.33 3.89 -9.10
N ASP A 140 -5.57 4.22 -9.40
CA ASP A 140 -5.92 5.33 -10.29
C ASP A 140 -6.16 6.60 -9.45
N THR A 141 -5.28 7.59 -9.57
CA THR A 141 -5.41 8.83 -8.78
C THR A 141 -6.55 9.73 -9.23
N SER A 142 -7.21 9.43 -10.35
CA SER A 142 -8.39 10.17 -10.84
C SER A 142 -9.66 9.78 -10.10
N THR A 143 -9.76 8.53 -9.65
CA THR A 143 -10.96 7.98 -8.99
C THR A 143 -10.69 7.55 -7.54
N GLY A 144 -9.46 7.12 -7.22
CA GLY A 144 -9.12 6.45 -5.97
C GLY A 144 -9.32 4.93 -6.02
N ASP A 145 -9.70 4.40 -7.19
CA ASP A 145 -9.92 2.97 -7.39
C ASP A 145 -8.60 2.22 -7.34
N LEU A 146 -8.63 1.04 -6.73
CA LEU A 146 -7.51 0.12 -6.71
C LEU A 146 -7.87 -1.11 -7.54
N LEU A 147 -7.38 -1.15 -8.77
CA LEU A 147 -7.53 -2.32 -9.64
C LEU A 147 -6.61 -3.44 -9.14
N VAL A 148 -7.20 -4.54 -8.73
CA VAL A 148 -6.51 -5.78 -8.36
C VAL A 148 -6.56 -6.75 -9.54
N ARG A 149 -5.40 -7.24 -9.96
CA ARG A 149 -5.25 -8.23 -11.02
C ARG A 149 -4.59 -9.49 -10.51
N THR A 150 -5.06 -10.62 -11.00
CA THR A 150 -4.47 -11.94 -10.71
C THR A 150 -4.27 -12.73 -11.99
N ILE A 151 -3.40 -13.74 -11.94
CA ILE A 151 -3.13 -14.57 -13.12
C ILE A 151 -4.33 -15.48 -13.46
N LEU A 152 -4.99 -16.06 -12.44
CA LEU A 152 -5.97 -17.13 -12.64
C LEU A 152 -7.40 -16.80 -12.16
N ARG A 153 -7.60 -15.68 -11.47
CA ARG A 153 -8.88 -15.35 -10.80
C ARG A 153 -9.55 -14.08 -11.34
N GLY A 154 -9.02 -13.53 -12.43
CA GLY A 154 -9.51 -12.31 -13.04
C GLY A 154 -9.10 -11.04 -12.30
N ASP A 155 -9.82 -9.97 -12.63
CA ASP A 155 -9.56 -8.60 -12.20
C ASP A 155 -10.80 -8.03 -11.51
N TRP A 156 -10.61 -7.22 -10.46
CA TRP A 156 -11.67 -6.48 -9.78
C TRP A 156 -11.16 -5.17 -9.21
N ILE A 157 -12.08 -4.28 -8.85
CA ILE A 157 -11.76 -2.98 -8.24
C ILE A 157 -12.20 -3.03 -6.78
N ILE A 158 -11.32 -2.53 -5.90
CA ILE A 158 -11.62 -2.25 -4.50
C ILE A 158 -11.36 -0.78 -4.18
#